data_AF-A0A2N2IND7-F1
#
_entry.id   AF-A0A2N2IND7-F1
#
_cell.length_a   1.000
_cell.length_b   1.000
_cell.length_c   1.000
_cell.angle_alpha   90.00
_cell.angle_beta   90.00
_cell.angle_gamma   90.00
#
_symmetry.space_group_name_H-M   'P 1'
#
loop_
_entity.id
_entity.type
_entity.pdbx_description
1 polymer ?
#
loop_
_entity_poly.entity_id
_entity_poly.type
_entity_poly.pdbx_seq_one_letter_code
_entity_poly.pdbx_strand_id
1 'polypeptide(L)'
;MPGEPWVLRDEWSVAAASNGTTQNKASMAYFAHLSDVHIIDEESPARAIHSPIAAESAWRPYDAYSTHMLDAAMRTINEFAEVHPHDFVLFSGDVTDTHLFIELRWFIDVVEGNPIDPDTGDDDNPMATGVVDPHDPYTPVGLSPQIPWYVCLGNHDAWVLGSLGASVVASPTCSSATPLVSHAVVPTCFAELPCPGGYCYPETPERCHVPMDDGYYTSSSIPPDPDRRYIDLEEFKTMVMQATVQGPSGHGFTMENLNDGTNYFSVD
;
A
#
# COMPACT_ATOMS: atom_id res chain seq x y z
N MET A 1 10.86 6.63 15.34
CA MET A 1 12.30 6.24 15.27
C MET A 1 12.98 7.14 14.26
N PRO A 2 14.30 7.44 14.33
CA PRO A 2 14.96 8.13 13.24
C PRO A 2 14.86 7.28 11.95
N GLY A 3 14.72 7.93 10.80
CA GLY A 3 14.72 7.24 9.50
C GLY A 3 16.05 6.53 9.22
N GLU A 4 16.05 5.62 8.26
CA GLU A 4 17.29 4.97 7.84
C GLU A 4 18.30 6.01 7.31
N PRO A 5 19.60 5.83 7.60
CA PRO A 5 20.62 6.74 7.08
C PRO A 5 20.69 6.62 5.55
N TRP A 6 20.94 7.74 4.88
CA TRP A 6 21.25 7.72 3.46
C TRP A 6 22.48 6.85 3.17
N VAL A 7 22.33 5.93 2.21
CA VAL A 7 23.40 5.05 1.75
C VAL A 7 23.71 5.35 0.29
N LEU A 8 24.93 5.83 0.02
CA LEU A 8 25.44 5.90 -1.35
C LEU A 8 25.74 4.48 -1.84
N ARG A 9 25.15 4.12 -2.99
CA ARG A 9 25.44 2.86 -3.70
C ARG A 9 26.27 3.17 -4.94
N ASP A 10 27.58 2.89 -4.88
CA ASP A 10 28.52 3.10 -5.98
C ASP A 10 29.07 1.78 -6.55
N GLU A 11 28.57 0.63 -6.11
CA GLU A 11 29.04 -0.69 -6.53
C GLU A 11 28.74 -1.03 -8.00
N TRP A 12 27.79 -0.30 -8.61
CA TRP A 12 27.48 -0.37 -10.06
C TRP A 12 28.22 0.68 -10.87
N SER A 13 29.04 1.51 -10.22
CA SER A 13 29.84 2.49 -10.94
C SER A 13 30.87 1.76 -11.79
N VAL A 14 30.87 2.06 -13.09
CA VAL A 14 31.96 1.63 -13.97
C VAL A 14 33.22 2.28 -13.39
N ALA A 15 34.18 1.46 -12.94
CA ALA A 15 35.47 1.92 -12.44
C ALA A 15 35.95 3.04 -13.36
N ALA A 16 35.90 4.28 -12.87
CA ALA A 16 36.12 5.45 -13.71
C ALA A 16 37.46 5.24 -14.40
N ALA A 17 37.42 5.07 -15.74
CA ALA A 17 38.60 4.73 -16.51
C ALA A 17 39.72 5.68 -16.08
N SER A 18 40.71 5.11 -15.41
CA SER A 18 41.91 5.81 -14.95
C SER A 18 42.74 6.11 -16.19
N ASN A 19 42.32 7.13 -16.95
CA ASN A 19 43.09 7.88 -17.94
C ASN A 19 42.17 8.91 -18.62
N GLY A 20 42.14 10.14 -18.08
CA GLY A 20 41.68 11.32 -18.82
C GLY A 20 40.17 11.62 -18.80
N THR A 21 39.41 11.12 -17.83
CA THR A 21 37.97 11.39 -17.71
C THR A 21 37.69 12.86 -17.40
N THR A 22 36.77 13.44 -18.16
CA THR A 22 36.29 14.82 -18.03
C THR A 22 35.77 15.10 -16.61
N GLN A 23 36.19 16.22 -16.03
CA GLN A 23 35.81 16.69 -14.68
C GLN A 23 34.31 17.00 -14.52
N ASN A 24 33.56 17.10 -15.63
CA ASN A 24 32.12 17.39 -15.61
C ASN A 24 31.33 16.09 -15.80
N LYS A 25 30.83 15.55 -14.69
CA LYS A 25 29.78 14.53 -14.69
C LYS A 25 28.44 15.23 -14.50
N ALA A 26 27.44 14.86 -15.28
CA ALA A 26 26.06 15.29 -15.11
C ALA A 26 25.19 14.05 -14.89
N SER A 27 24.18 14.15 -14.03
CA SER A 27 23.16 13.11 -13.86
C SER A 27 22.38 12.96 -15.16
N MET A 28 22.12 11.72 -15.58
CA MET A 28 21.23 11.44 -16.72
C MET A 28 19.76 11.46 -16.31
N ALA A 29 19.47 11.03 -15.08
CA ALA A 29 18.16 11.10 -14.44
C ALA A 29 18.34 11.16 -12.92
N TYR A 30 17.39 11.79 -12.24
CA TYR A 30 17.25 11.82 -10.79
C TYR A 30 15.79 11.56 -10.44
N PHE A 31 15.48 10.44 -9.78
CA PHE A 31 14.11 10.02 -9.55
C PHE A 31 13.97 9.30 -8.21
N ALA A 32 12.76 9.30 -7.66
CA ALA A 32 12.42 8.48 -6.51
C ALA A 32 11.79 7.16 -6.98
N HIS A 33 12.10 6.06 -6.29
CA HIS A 33 11.57 4.75 -6.60
C HIS A 33 10.99 4.11 -5.35
N LEU A 34 9.75 3.66 -5.47
CA LEU A 34 9.01 2.94 -4.43
C LEU A 34 8.48 1.64 -5.03
N SER A 35 8.34 0.64 -4.19
CA SER A 35 7.79 -0.68 -4.53
C SER A 35 7.08 -1.21 -3.29
N ASP A 36 6.12 -2.10 -3.47
CA ASP A 36 5.50 -2.83 -2.37
C ASP A 36 4.91 -1.84 -1.34
N VAL A 37 4.17 -0.85 -1.85
CA VAL A 37 3.52 0.16 -1.00
C VAL A 37 2.48 -0.51 -0.11
N HIS A 38 1.72 -1.47 -0.68
CA HIS A 38 0.64 -2.19 0.00
C HIS A 38 -0.27 -1.23 0.78
N ILE A 39 -1.03 -0.39 0.08
CA ILE A 39 -2.20 0.23 0.72
C ILE A 39 -3.16 -0.88 1.11
N ILE A 40 -3.48 -0.91 2.40
CA ILE A 40 -4.22 -1.98 3.05
C ILE A 40 -5.50 -1.38 3.62
N ASP A 41 -6.64 -1.93 3.20
CA ASP A 41 -7.85 -1.88 3.99
C ASP A 41 -7.75 -2.96 5.07
N GLU A 42 -7.30 -2.56 6.26
CA GLU A 42 -7.02 -3.49 7.35
C GLU A 42 -8.32 -4.13 7.88
N GLU A 43 -9.41 -3.35 7.83
CA GLU A 43 -10.74 -3.72 8.27
C GLU A 43 -11.45 -4.65 7.28
N SER A 44 -10.84 -4.84 6.09
CA SER A 44 -11.39 -5.74 5.07
C SER A 44 -11.52 -7.16 5.59
N PRO A 45 -12.68 -7.80 5.44
CA PRO A 45 -12.82 -9.21 5.78
C PRO A 45 -12.08 -10.12 4.78
N ALA A 46 -11.58 -9.60 3.66
CA ALA A 46 -10.81 -10.36 2.67
C ALA A 46 -9.35 -10.60 3.08
N ARG A 47 -8.93 -10.15 4.27
CA ARG A 47 -7.57 -10.32 4.80
C ARG A 47 -7.31 -11.78 5.20
N ALA A 48 -6.12 -12.31 4.92
CA ALA A 48 -5.75 -13.70 5.27
C ALA A 48 -4.98 -13.82 6.61
N ILE A 49 -5.22 -12.91 7.55
CA ILE A 49 -4.57 -12.90 8.86
C ILE A 49 -4.85 -14.16 9.70
N HIS A 50 -5.85 -14.95 9.32
CA HIS A 50 -6.19 -16.24 9.92
C HIS A 50 -5.68 -17.47 9.16
N SER A 51 -4.98 -17.29 8.04
CA SER A 51 -4.49 -18.43 7.28
C SER A 51 -3.27 -19.03 7.99
N PRO A 52 -3.28 -20.31 8.41
CA PRO A 52 -2.13 -20.92 9.07
C PRO A 52 -0.89 -21.00 8.16
N ILE A 53 -1.06 -20.71 6.87
CA ILE A 53 0.01 -20.69 5.86
C ILE A 53 0.46 -19.24 5.55
N ALA A 54 -0.42 -18.24 5.69
CA ALA A 54 -0.14 -16.86 5.28
C ALA A 54 -0.10 -15.85 6.45
N ALA A 55 -0.50 -16.24 7.68
CA ALA A 55 -0.66 -15.33 8.81
C ALA A 55 0.63 -14.57 9.18
N GLU A 56 1.80 -15.20 9.06
CA GLU A 56 3.09 -14.56 9.37
C GLU A 56 3.41 -13.39 8.43
N SER A 57 2.92 -13.42 7.19
CA SER A 57 3.10 -12.34 6.20
C SER A 57 1.86 -11.46 6.01
N ALA A 58 0.69 -11.87 6.51
CA ALA A 58 -0.60 -11.25 6.24
C ALA A 58 -0.96 -10.09 7.21
N TRP A 59 -0.25 -9.93 8.33
CA TRP A 59 -0.50 -8.84 9.28
C TRP A 59 0.81 -8.24 9.80
N ARG A 60 0.91 -6.91 9.83
CA ARG A 60 1.95 -6.17 10.54
C ARG A 60 1.33 -5.09 11.44
N PRO A 61 2.00 -4.69 12.55
CA PRO A 61 1.50 -3.67 13.46
C PRO A 61 1.19 -2.31 12.82
N TYR A 62 1.79 -2.00 11.67
CA TYR A 62 1.65 -0.70 11.02
C TYR A 62 0.71 -0.73 9.81
N ASP A 63 -0.03 -1.82 9.57
CA ASP A 63 -0.89 -1.96 8.38
C ASP A 63 -1.99 -0.88 8.33
N ALA A 64 -2.57 -0.52 9.48
CA ALA A 64 -3.54 0.59 9.60
C ALA A 64 -2.95 1.96 9.21
N TYR A 65 -1.62 2.10 9.28
CA TYR A 65 -0.91 3.33 8.92
C TYR A 65 -0.39 3.33 7.47
N SER A 66 -0.78 2.37 6.62
CA SER A 66 -0.28 2.27 5.24
C SER A 66 -0.45 3.57 4.43
N THR A 67 -1.61 4.21 4.52
CA THR A 67 -1.90 5.51 3.89
C THR A 67 -1.02 6.64 4.43
N HIS A 68 -0.81 6.67 5.75
CA HIS A 68 0.03 7.64 6.44
C HIS A 68 1.52 7.47 6.09
N MET A 69 1.98 6.23 5.94
CA MET A 69 3.34 5.92 5.53
C MET A 69 3.60 6.37 4.08
N LEU A 70 2.62 6.18 3.19
CA LEU A 70 2.71 6.70 1.82
C LEU A 70 2.71 8.23 1.80
N ASP A 71 1.87 8.89 2.61
CA ASP A 71 1.89 10.36 2.74
C ASP A 71 3.24 10.88 3.27
N ALA A 72 3.82 10.19 4.26
CA ALA A 72 5.16 10.52 4.77
C ALA A 72 6.24 10.36 3.68
N ALA A 73 6.11 9.36 2.80
CA ALA A 73 6.99 9.21 1.65
C ALA A 73 6.82 10.36 0.65
N MET A 74 5.59 10.81 0.38
CA MET A 74 5.34 11.96 -0.50
C MET A 74 5.95 13.25 0.07
N ARG A 75 5.79 13.51 1.37
CA ARG A 75 6.45 14.63 2.08
C ARG A 75 7.96 14.58 1.87
N THR A 76 8.56 13.41 2.09
CA THR A 76 10.00 13.21 1.95
C THR A 76 10.47 13.49 0.52
N ILE A 77 9.78 12.95 -0.49
CA ILE A 77 10.12 13.16 -1.90
C ILE A 77 10.03 14.64 -2.27
N ASN A 78 8.98 15.33 -1.82
CA ASN A 78 8.79 16.75 -2.06
C ASN A 78 9.91 17.59 -1.43
N GLU A 79 10.29 17.32 -0.18
CA GLU A 79 11.40 18.00 0.51
C GLU A 79 12.73 17.79 -0.23
N PHE A 80 13.02 16.56 -0.67
CA PHE A 80 14.22 16.30 -1.47
C PHE A 80 14.19 16.97 -2.83
N ALA A 81 13.02 17.12 -3.45
CA ALA A 81 12.86 17.81 -4.73
C ALA A 81 13.24 19.30 -4.67
N GLU A 82 13.16 19.94 -3.49
CA GLU A 82 13.62 21.32 -3.29
C GLU A 82 15.15 21.46 -3.38
N VAL A 83 15.88 20.40 -3.02
CA VAL A 83 17.35 20.36 -3.06
C VAL A 83 17.85 19.84 -4.41
N HIS A 84 17.22 18.76 -4.89
CA HIS A 84 17.52 18.11 -6.15
C HIS A 84 16.20 17.77 -6.87
N PRO A 85 15.82 18.56 -7.90
CA PRO A 85 14.60 18.29 -8.64
C PRO A 85 14.57 16.86 -9.18
N HIS A 86 13.46 16.16 -8.93
CA HIS A 86 13.23 14.82 -9.47
C HIS A 86 12.60 14.93 -10.86
N ASP A 87 13.10 14.14 -11.80
CA ASP A 87 12.54 14.00 -13.13
C ASP A 87 11.21 13.25 -13.09
N PHE A 88 11.05 12.28 -12.17
CA PHE A 88 9.83 11.53 -11.93
C PHE A 88 9.88 10.74 -10.61
N VAL A 89 8.75 10.14 -10.25
CA VAL A 89 8.62 9.06 -9.26
C VAL A 89 8.16 7.78 -9.97
N LEU A 90 8.71 6.63 -9.59
CA LEU A 90 8.30 5.33 -10.09
C LEU A 90 7.78 4.46 -8.94
N PHE A 91 6.57 3.91 -9.10
CA PHE A 91 6.02 2.84 -8.29
C PHE A 91 6.13 1.52 -9.08
N SER A 92 6.94 0.56 -8.63
CA SER A 92 7.15 -0.68 -9.38
C SER A 92 6.16 -1.81 -9.08
N GLY A 93 4.97 -1.47 -8.60
CA GLY A 93 3.88 -2.42 -8.32
C GLY A 93 3.68 -2.73 -6.85
N ASP A 94 2.67 -3.56 -6.61
CA ASP A 94 2.11 -3.91 -5.30
C ASP A 94 1.73 -2.65 -4.53
N VAL A 95 0.95 -1.79 -5.18
CA VAL A 95 0.40 -0.57 -4.56
C VAL A 95 -0.84 -0.83 -3.74
N THR A 96 -1.57 -1.90 -4.06
CA THR A 96 -2.68 -2.46 -3.28
C THR A 96 -2.25 -3.75 -2.58
N ASP A 97 -2.95 -4.16 -1.52
CA ASP A 97 -2.68 -5.44 -0.83
C ASP A 97 -3.65 -6.55 -1.24
N THR A 98 -4.94 -6.26 -1.32
CA THR A 98 -5.99 -7.26 -1.54
C THR A 98 -6.66 -7.09 -2.92
N HIS A 99 -6.20 -6.14 -3.71
CA HIS A 99 -6.76 -5.76 -5.02
C HIS A 99 -8.19 -5.19 -4.92
N LEU A 100 -8.42 -4.32 -3.93
CA LEU A 100 -9.73 -3.68 -3.73
C LEU A 100 -9.80 -2.30 -4.40
N PHE A 101 -11.01 -1.89 -4.75
CA PHE A 101 -11.28 -0.56 -5.27
C PHE A 101 -10.84 0.51 -4.28
N ILE A 102 -11.23 0.38 -3.00
CA ILE A 102 -10.90 1.37 -1.96
C ILE A 102 -9.39 1.51 -1.73
N GLU A 103 -8.63 0.40 -1.76
CA GLU A 103 -7.17 0.42 -1.61
C GLU A 103 -6.51 1.23 -2.74
N LEU A 104 -6.91 0.99 -4.00
CA LEU A 104 -6.39 1.74 -5.14
C LEU A 104 -6.83 3.21 -5.11
N ARG A 105 -8.08 3.47 -4.68
CA ARG A 105 -8.61 4.84 -4.55
C ARG A 105 -7.80 5.64 -3.55
N TRP A 106 -7.53 5.08 -2.36
CA TRP A 106 -6.67 5.71 -1.36
C TRP A 106 -5.24 5.88 -1.85
N PHE A 107 -4.64 4.90 -2.53
CA PHE A 107 -3.32 5.08 -3.14
C PHE A 107 -3.27 6.31 -4.04
N ILE A 108 -4.24 6.42 -4.97
CA ILE A 108 -4.33 7.57 -5.88
C ILE A 108 -4.54 8.84 -5.05
N ASP A 109 -5.53 8.90 -4.17
CA ASP A 109 -5.82 10.10 -3.39
C ASP A 109 -4.65 10.58 -2.53
N VAL A 110 -3.89 9.66 -1.94
CA VAL A 110 -2.69 10.00 -1.17
C VAL A 110 -1.60 10.57 -2.07
N VAL A 111 -1.34 9.96 -3.23
CA VAL A 111 -0.39 10.50 -4.21
C VAL A 111 -0.88 11.84 -4.75
N GLU A 112 -2.19 12.05 -4.83
CA GLU A 112 -2.78 13.28 -5.36
C GLU A 112 -2.94 14.42 -4.36
N GLY A 113 -2.86 14.12 -3.06
CA GLY A 113 -3.16 15.09 -2.01
C GLY A 113 -4.65 15.36 -1.84
N ASN A 114 -5.51 14.41 -2.24
CA ASN A 114 -6.96 14.49 -2.05
C ASN A 114 -7.33 13.97 -0.65
N PRO A 115 -8.38 14.50 0.00
CA PRO A 115 -8.85 13.99 1.28
C PRO A 115 -9.20 12.50 1.20
N ILE A 116 -8.82 11.75 2.23
CA ILE A 116 -9.18 10.33 2.39
C ILE A 116 -9.83 10.10 3.74
N ASP A 117 -10.62 9.04 3.79
CA ASP A 117 -11.23 8.47 4.97
C ASP A 117 -10.78 7.01 5.04
N PRO A 118 -9.76 6.67 5.86
CA PRO A 118 -9.22 5.32 5.99
C PRO A 118 -10.02 4.44 6.97
N ASP A 119 -11.32 4.72 7.15
CA ASP A 119 -12.29 3.94 7.93
C ASP A 119 -13.33 3.30 6.98
N THR A 120 -13.29 1.97 6.85
CA THR A 120 -14.30 1.19 6.09
C THR A 120 -15.14 0.29 6.99
N GLY A 121 -14.84 0.30 8.29
CA GLY A 121 -15.44 -0.55 9.29
C GLY A 121 -16.49 0.17 10.13
N ASP A 122 -16.45 -0.10 11.43
CA ASP A 122 -17.35 0.56 12.37
C ASP A 122 -16.83 1.98 12.58
N ASP A 123 -17.66 3.00 12.30
CA ASP A 123 -17.37 4.42 12.61
C ASP A 123 -17.29 4.59 14.14
N ASP A 124 -16.13 4.19 14.66
CA ASP A 124 -15.73 4.24 16.05
C ASP A 124 -14.42 5.01 16.19
N ASN A 125 -14.14 5.47 17.41
CA ASN A 125 -12.86 6.08 17.73
C ASN A 125 -12.26 5.20 18.82
N PRO A 126 -11.60 4.09 18.44
CA PRO A 126 -11.13 3.09 19.37
C PRO A 126 -9.97 3.65 20.20
N MET A 127 -9.32 4.71 19.74
CA MET A 127 -8.21 5.38 20.39
C MET A 127 -8.67 6.39 21.44
N ALA A 128 -7.86 6.58 22.49
CA ALA A 128 -8.18 7.58 23.51
C ALA A 128 -8.04 9.00 22.92
N THR A 129 -8.93 9.92 23.32
CA THR A 129 -8.91 11.32 22.89
C THR A 129 -7.49 11.93 22.98
N GLY A 130 -6.96 12.38 21.84
CA GLY A 130 -5.62 12.98 21.74
C GLY A 130 -4.50 12.03 21.31
N VAL A 131 -4.81 10.76 21.05
CA VAL A 131 -3.94 9.83 20.31
C VAL A 131 -4.31 9.91 18.83
N VAL A 132 -3.32 9.79 17.94
CA VAL A 132 -3.59 9.74 16.49
C VAL A 132 -4.26 8.42 16.18
N ASP A 133 -5.46 8.50 15.63
CA ASP A 133 -6.22 7.37 15.13
C ASP A 133 -5.87 7.16 13.65
N PRO A 134 -5.37 5.98 13.22
CA PRO A 134 -5.11 5.72 11.82
C PRO A 134 -6.37 5.73 10.94
N HIS A 135 -7.56 5.62 11.55
CA HIS A 135 -8.86 5.64 10.86
C HIS A 135 -9.44 7.05 10.74
N ASP A 136 -8.87 8.06 11.42
CA ASP A 136 -9.36 9.45 11.31
C ASP A 136 -9.19 9.99 9.86
N PRO A 137 -10.22 10.63 9.28
CA PRO A 137 -10.12 11.29 7.99
C PRO A 137 -9.02 12.36 7.98
N TYR A 138 -8.20 12.39 6.93
CA TYR A 138 -7.14 13.39 6.78
C TYR A 138 -6.92 13.80 5.33
N THR A 139 -6.19 14.90 5.13
CA THR A 139 -5.75 15.34 3.81
C THR A 139 -4.23 15.15 3.70
N PRO A 140 -3.75 14.25 2.82
CA PRO A 140 -2.34 14.05 2.57
C PRO A 140 -1.73 15.26 1.86
N VAL A 141 -0.40 15.39 1.91
CA VAL A 141 0.30 16.48 1.21
C VAL A 141 0.26 16.31 -0.31
N GLY A 142 0.18 15.06 -0.78
CA GLY A 142 0.29 14.71 -2.19
C GLY A 142 1.71 14.84 -2.74
N LEU A 143 2.00 14.16 -3.84
CA LEU A 143 3.20 14.40 -4.61
C LEU A 143 3.13 15.81 -5.23
N SER A 144 4.26 16.51 -5.24
CA SER A 144 4.36 17.81 -5.89
C SER A 144 3.87 17.71 -7.33
N PRO A 145 2.94 18.59 -7.79
CA PRO A 145 2.39 18.56 -9.13
C PRO A 145 3.41 18.99 -10.21
N GLN A 146 4.69 19.09 -9.87
CA GLN A 146 5.77 19.28 -10.84
C GLN A 146 6.55 17.99 -11.10
N ILE A 147 6.29 16.93 -10.34
CA ILE A 147 7.00 15.67 -10.41
C ILE A 147 6.04 14.61 -11.00
N PRO A 148 6.24 14.19 -12.26
CA PRO A 148 5.48 13.12 -12.85
C PRO A 148 5.62 11.82 -12.05
N TRP A 149 4.56 11.02 -11.99
CA TRP A 149 4.64 9.67 -11.43
C TRP A 149 4.16 8.59 -12.41
N TYR A 150 4.78 7.41 -12.29
CA TYR A 150 4.50 6.22 -13.07
C TYR A 150 4.22 5.05 -12.14
N VAL A 151 3.33 4.13 -12.54
CA VAL A 151 3.07 2.89 -11.77
C VAL A 151 3.05 1.66 -12.67
N CYS A 152 3.74 0.61 -12.23
CA CYS A 152 3.65 -0.72 -12.80
C CYS A 152 2.65 -1.57 -12.02
N LEU A 153 2.12 -2.62 -12.63
CA LEU A 153 1.33 -3.63 -11.94
C LEU A 153 2.26 -4.63 -11.21
N GLY A 154 1.99 -4.85 -9.93
CA GLY A 154 2.51 -6.00 -9.20
C GLY A 154 1.51 -7.16 -9.17
N ASN A 155 1.83 -8.23 -8.44
CA ASN A 155 0.92 -9.36 -8.31
C ASN A 155 -0.25 -9.08 -7.35
N HIS A 156 -0.06 -8.29 -6.30
CA HIS A 156 -1.15 -7.84 -5.42
C HIS A 156 -2.09 -6.85 -6.12
N ASP A 157 -1.62 -6.17 -7.17
CA ASP A 157 -2.45 -5.33 -8.03
C ASP A 157 -3.23 -6.13 -9.09
N ALA A 158 -3.17 -7.45 -9.07
CA ALA A 158 -3.83 -8.30 -10.06
C ALA A 158 -4.50 -9.54 -9.45
N TRP A 159 -4.10 -9.93 -8.25
CA TRP A 159 -4.56 -11.12 -7.55
C TRP A 159 -4.81 -10.78 -6.09
N VAL A 160 -5.84 -11.42 -5.52
CA VAL A 160 -6.19 -11.25 -4.12
C VAL A 160 -5.04 -11.75 -3.26
N LEU A 161 -4.50 -10.88 -2.40
CA LEU A 161 -3.30 -11.15 -1.60
C LEU A 161 -2.13 -11.66 -2.44
N GLY A 162 -2.02 -11.16 -3.66
CA GLY A 162 -0.91 -11.41 -4.57
C GLY A 162 -0.81 -12.81 -5.16
N SER A 163 -1.71 -13.73 -4.80
CA SER A 163 -1.59 -15.14 -5.18
C SER A 163 -2.90 -15.93 -5.23
N LEU A 164 -3.99 -15.37 -4.70
CA LEU A 164 -5.26 -16.06 -4.54
C LEU A 164 -6.30 -15.55 -5.54
N GLY A 165 -7.24 -16.43 -5.87
CA GLY A 165 -8.50 -16.02 -6.50
C GLY A 165 -9.48 -15.48 -5.45
N ALA A 166 -10.34 -14.56 -5.86
CA ALA A 166 -11.35 -13.93 -4.98
C ALA A 166 -12.28 -14.92 -4.25
N SER A 167 -12.48 -16.14 -4.77
CA SER A 167 -13.32 -17.15 -4.13
C SER A 167 -12.71 -17.80 -2.88
N VAL A 168 -11.44 -17.52 -2.58
CA VAL A 168 -10.69 -18.17 -1.50
C VAL A 168 -10.85 -17.43 -0.17
N VAL A 169 -11.01 -16.10 -0.21
CA VAL A 169 -11.17 -15.23 0.98
C VAL A 169 -12.62 -14.77 1.13
N ALA A 170 -12.98 -14.22 2.30
CA ALA A 170 -14.34 -13.72 2.52
C ALA A 170 -14.67 -12.58 1.54
N SER A 171 -15.96 -12.42 1.26
CA SER A 171 -16.42 -11.31 0.43
C SER A 171 -16.03 -9.99 1.12
N PRO A 172 -15.24 -9.11 0.47
CA PRO A 172 -14.76 -7.89 1.09
C PRO A 172 -15.89 -6.90 1.38
N THR A 173 -17.06 -7.06 0.75
CA THR A 173 -18.28 -6.27 1.00
C THR A 173 -19.21 -6.89 2.06
N CYS A 174 -18.71 -7.85 2.84
CA CYS A 174 -19.40 -8.48 3.99
C CYS A 174 -20.66 -9.28 3.65
N SER A 175 -20.78 -9.77 2.41
CA SER A 175 -21.96 -10.52 1.95
C SER A 175 -21.87 -12.05 2.10
N SER A 176 -20.68 -12.62 2.40
CA SER A 176 -20.48 -14.06 2.61
C SER A 176 -19.07 -14.44 3.14
N ALA A 177 -18.97 -15.39 4.09
CA ALA A 177 -17.70 -16.00 4.57
C ALA A 177 -17.20 -17.16 3.67
N THR A 178 -15.92 -17.51 3.80
CA THR A 178 -15.34 -18.73 3.22
C THR A 178 -14.84 -19.71 4.29
N PRO A 179 -14.52 -20.97 3.93
CA PRO A 179 -13.90 -21.91 4.85
C PRO A 179 -12.50 -21.52 5.36
N LEU A 180 -11.87 -20.50 4.77
CA LEU A 180 -10.52 -20.04 5.12
C LEU A 180 -10.52 -18.71 5.89
N VAL A 181 -11.56 -17.88 5.76
CA VAL A 181 -11.67 -16.54 6.37
C VAL A 181 -13.14 -16.20 6.69
N SER A 182 -13.40 -15.61 7.87
CA SER A 182 -14.73 -15.23 8.39
C SER A 182 -15.07 -13.75 8.14
N HIS A 183 -16.32 -13.34 8.42
CA HIS A 183 -16.96 -12.07 8.05
C HIS A 183 -16.27 -10.75 8.45
N ALA A 184 -15.31 -10.74 9.37
CA ALA A 184 -14.46 -9.60 9.76
C ALA A 184 -13.56 -9.97 10.94
N VAL A 185 -12.60 -9.11 11.26
CA VAL A 185 -11.69 -9.25 12.41
C VAL A 185 -11.61 -7.94 13.16
N VAL A 186 -11.75 -7.98 14.49
CA VAL A 186 -11.26 -6.92 15.36
C VAL A 186 -9.95 -7.42 15.96
N PRO A 187 -8.79 -6.83 15.65
CA PRO A 187 -7.52 -7.27 16.23
C PRO A 187 -7.60 -7.15 17.76
N THR A 188 -7.37 -8.27 18.46
CA THR A 188 -7.47 -8.28 19.93
C THR A 188 -6.13 -7.89 20.53
N CYS A 189 -6.10 -6.77 21.26
CA CYS A 189 -4.92 -6.29 21.97
C CYS A 189 -4.73 -7.02 23.31
N PHE A 190 -3.63 -7.75 23.43
CA PHE A 190 -3.29 -8.52 24.62
C PHE A 190 -2.50 -7.68 25.63
N ALA A 191 -2.90 -7.73 26.90
CA ALA A 191 -2.14 -7.11 27.98
C ALA A 191 -0.80 -7.80 28.26
N GLU A 192 -0.56 -9.01 27.75
CA GLU A 192 0.70 -9.77 27.85
C GLU A 192 1.00 -10.48 26.53
N LEU A 193 2.27 -10.74 26.21
CA LEU A 193 2.69 -11.32 24.93
C LEU A 193 2.16 -12.77 24.82
N PRO A 194 1.25 -13.09 23.87
CA PRO A 194 0.82 -14.46 23.69
C PRO A 194 1.94 -15.25 23.02
N CYS A 195 2.26 -16.43 23.57
CA CYS A 195 3.22 -17.37 22.96
C CYS A 195 2.56 -18.74 22.70
N PRO A 196 1.51 -18.84 21.87
CA PRO A 196 0.86 -20.11 21.57
C PRO A 196 1.85 -21.06 20.89
N GLY A 197 1.94 -22.30 21.41
CA GLY A 197 2.84 -23.32 20.86
C GLY A 197 4.34 -23.00 20.94
N GLY A 198 4.76 -21.99 21.72
CA GLY A 198 6.16 -21.57 21.84
C GLY A 198 6.62 -20.55 20.79
N TYR A 199 5.72 -20.09 19.92
CA TYR A 199 5.95 -18.98 19.01
C TYR A 199 5.43 -17.69 19.63
N CYS A 200 6.32 -16.75 19.90
CA CYS A 200 5.99 -15.47 20.53
C CYS A 200 5.85 -14.39 19.46
N TYR A 201 4.76 -13.63 19.51
CA TYR A 201 4.55 -12.49 18.61
C TYR A 201 5.56 -11.36 18.91
N PRO A 202 5.95 -10.53 17.93
CA PRO A 202 6.98 -9.50 18.09
C PRO A 202 6.63 -8.47 19.20
N GLU A 203 7.66 -7.97 19.88
CA GLU A 203 7.54 -7.10 21.07
C GLU A 203 7.19 -5.61 20.77
N THR A 204 6.91 -5.23 19.52
CA THR A 204 6.75 -3.82 19.05
C THR A 204 5.28 -3.38 18.92
N PRO A 205 4.99 -2.06 18.94
CA PRO A 205 4.08 -1.46 19.90
C PRO A 205 2.63 -1.45 19.44
N GLU A 206 1.98 -2.60 19.51
CA GLU A 206 0.55 -2.75 19.79
C GLU A 206 0.38 -4.26 19.87
N ARG A 207 0.11 -4.77 21.07
CA ARG A 207 0.02 -6.22 21.36
C ARG A 207 -1.24 -6.84 20.74
N CYS A 208 -1.70 -6.31 19.62
CA CYS A 208 -2.91 -6.68 18.93
C CYS A 208 -2.56 -7.80 17.96
N HIS A 209 -3.19 -8.95 18.15
CA HIS A 209 -3.01 -10.11 17.30
C HIS A 209 -4.36 -10.77 17.09
N VAL A 210 -4.43 -11.65 16.11
CA VAL A 210 -5.61 -12.46 15.80
C VAL A 210 -5.27 -13.91 16.10
N PRO A 211 -5.49 -14.38 17.34
CA PRO A 211 -5.10 -15.73 17.74
C PRO A 211 -5.81 -16.78 16.91
N MET A 212 -5.07 -17.83 16.56
CA MET A 212 -5.59 -18.94 15.78
C MET A 212 -6.58 -19.84 16.53
N ASP A 213 -6.70 -19.80 17.87
CA ASP A 213 -7.45 -20.84 18.63
C ASP A 213 -7.83 -20.53 20.10
N ASP A 214 -8.48 -19.39 20.41
CA ASP A 214 -8.90 -19.08 21.80
C ASP A 214 -10.37 -18.63 21.96
N GLY A 215 -11.19 -18.74 20.91
CA GLY A 215 -12.58 -18.28 20.98
C GLY A 215 -12.71 -16.74 20.92
N TYR A 216 -11.63 -16.00 20.68
CA TYR A 216 -11.64 -14.59 20.26
C TYR A 216 -11.83 -14.43 18.74
N TYR A 217 -12.31 -15.47 18.07
CA TYR A 217 -12.97 -15.29 16.78
C TYR A 217 -14.21 -14.45 17.02
N THR A 218 -14.07 -13.13 17.00
CA THR A 218 -15.24 -12.27 16.98
C THR A 218 -15.86 -12.49 15.61
N SER A 219 -16.89 -13.34 15.57
CA SER A 219 -17.95 -13.23 14.58
C SER A 219 -18.70 -11.92 14.82
N SER A 220 -18.00 -10.79 14.82
CA SER A 220 -18.57 -9.46 14.82
C SER A 220 -18.93 -9.13 13.38
N SER A 221 -20.12 -8.55 13.21
CA SER A 221 -20.45 -7.90 11.96
C SER A 221 -19.64 -6.62 11.87
N ILE A 222 -18.88 -6.43 10.80
CA ILE A 222 -18.44 -5.11 10.38
C ILE A 222 -19.52 -4.49 9.48
N PRO A 223 -19.68 -3.17 9.43
CA PRO A 223 -20.59 -2.52 8.50
C PRO A 223 -20.22 -2.89 7.06
N PRO A 224 -21.17 -3.27 6.19
CA PRO A 224 -20.86 -3.52 4.79
C PRO A 224 -20.41 -2.23 4.10
N ASP A 225 -19.33 -2.32 3.34
CA ASP A 225 -18.87 -1.23 2.49
C ASP A 225 -18.80 -1.72 1.02
N PRO A 226 -19.59 -1.14 0.09
CA PRO A 226 -19.53 -1.49 -1.33
C PRO A 226 -18.21 -1.12 -2.02
N ASP A 227 -17.44 -0.17 -1.47
CA ASP A 227 -16.17 0.29 -2.05
C ASP A 227 -15.02 -0.68 -1.76
N ARG A 228 -15.21 -1.63 -0.82
CA ARG A 228 -14.31 -2.79 -0.65
C ARG A 228 -14.39 -3.82 -1.77
N ARG A 229 -15.14 -3.59 -2.84
CA ARG A 229 -15.24 -4.55 -3.96
C ARG A 229 -13.88 -4.77 -4.65
N TYR A 230 -13.68 -5.98 -5.18
CA TYR A 230 -12.59 -6.23 -6.12
C TYR A 230 -12.78 -5.42 -7.40
N ILE A 231 -11.66 -5.03 -7.99
CA ILE A 231 -11.59 -4.46 -9.34
C ILE A 231 -10.95 -5.48 -10.29
N ASP A 232 -11.03 -5.23 -11.59
CA ASP A 232 -10.21 -5.94 -12.58
C ASP A 232 -9.09 -5.04 -13.11
N LEU A 233 -8.24 -5.60 -13.97
CA LEU A 233 -7.10 -4.88 -14.53
C LEU A 233 -7.51 -3.74 -15.49
N GLU A 234 -8.69 -3.83 -16.12
CA GLU A 234 -9.21 -2.75 -16.96
C GLU A 234 -9.60 -1.57 -16.07
N GLU A 235 -10.31 -1.84 -14.98
CA GLU A 235 -10.68 -0.85 -13.98
C GLU A 235 -9.47 -0.25 -13.25
N PHE A 236 -8.49 -1.07 -12.85
CA PHE A 236 -7.22 -0.58 -12.26
C PHE A 236 -6.56 0.45 -13.19
N LYS A 237 -6.32 0.07 -14.45
CA LYS A 237 -5.70 0.95 -15.45
C LYS A 237 -6.55 2.20 -15.67
N THR A 238 -7.87 2.06 -15.74
CA THR A 238 -8.79 3.17 -15.94
C THR A 238 -8.73 4.17 -14.78
N MET A 239 -8.71 3.69 -13.53
CA MET A 239 -8.60 4.54 -12.34
C MET A 239 -7.26 5.27 -12.31
N VAL A 240 -6.15 4.57 -12.55
CA VAL A 240 -4.82 5.18 -12.65
C VAL A 240 -4.80 6.23 -13.76
N MET A 241 -5.41 5.94 -14.91
CA MET A 241 -5.45 6.89 -16.03
C MET A 241 -6.31 8.13 -15.77
N GLN A 242 -7.20 8.09 -14.78
CA GLN A 242 -8.06 9.20 -14.38
C GLN A 242 -7.44 10.08 -13.29
N ALA A 243 -6.30 9.70 -12.74
CA ALA A 243 -5.52 10.57 -11.88
C ALA A 243 -5.23 11.92 -12.57
N THR A 244 -5.37 12.99 -11.80
CA THR A 244 -5.33 14.40 -12.15
C THR A 244 -4.03 15.11 -11.76
N VAL A 245 -3.24 14.58 -10.81
CA VAL A 245 -1.92 15.17 -10.49
C VAL A 245 -1.01 15.06 -11.69
N GLN A 246 -0.30 16.15 -11.99
CA GLN A 246 0.51 16.26 -13.20
C GLN A 246 1.51 15.10 -13.30
N GLY A 247 1.37 14.37 -14.39
CA GLY A 247 2.26 13.33 -14.85
C GLY A 247 2.02 13.12 -16.36
N PRO A 248 2.70 12.15 -16.99
CA PRO A 248 2.27 11.71 -18.31
C PRO A 248 0.80 11.28 -18.23
N SER A 249 0.01 11.63 -19.25
CA SER A 249 -1.36 11.16 -19.36
C SER A 249 -1.37 9.64 -19.17
N GLY A 250 -2.06 9.17 -18.14
CA GLY A 250 -2.19 7.74 -17.89
C GLY A 250 -1.17 7.10 -16.95
N HIS A 251 -0.19 7.86 -16.44
CA HIS A 251 0.81 7.41 -15.45
C HIS A 251 1.56 6.12 -15.84
N GLY A 252 1.79 5.97 -17.15
CA GLY A 252 2.39 4.79 -17.78
C GLY A 252 1.42 4.04 -18.67
N PHE A 253 0.14 3.96 -18.31
CA PHE A 253 -0.89 3.30 -19.11
C PHE A 253 -1.48 4.21 -20.18
N THR A 254 -1.96 3.60 -21.25
CA THR A 254 -2.57 4.28 -22.40
C THR A 254 -3.87 3.60 -22.80
N MET A 255 -4.64 4.25 -23.68
CA MET A 255 -5.83 3.63 -24.25
C MET A 255 -5.52 2.36 -25.06
N GLU A 256 -4.31 2.26 -25.63
CA GLU A 256 -3.84 1.04 -26.29
C GLU A 256 -3.68 -0.10 -25.27
N ASN A 257 -3.18 0.19 -24.06
CA ASN A 257 -3.11 -0.82 -23.00
C ASN A 257 -4.48 -1.34 -22.56
N LEU A 258 -5.53 -0.50 -22.61
CA LEU A 258 -6.91 -0.92 -22.36
C LEU A 258 -7.43 -1.79 -23.52
N ASN A 259 -7.30 -1.32 -24.76
CA ASN A 259 -7.81 -2.00 -25.95
C ASN A 259 -7.18 -3.38 -26.16
N ASP A 260 -5.86 -3.50 -25.92
CA ASP A 260 -5.10 -4.72 -26.18
C ASP A 260 -4.99 -5.62 -24.94
N GLY A 261 -5.45 -5.15 -23.78
CA GLY A 261 -5.33 -5.88 -22.51
C GLY A 261 -3.88 -6.03 -22.01
N THR A 262 -2.95 -5.17 -22.45
CA THR A 262 -1.54 -5.22 -22.01
C THR A 262 -1.37 -4.52 -20.66
N ASN A 263 -0.46 -5.05 -19.84
CA ASN A 263 -0.25 -4.65 -18.44
C ASN A 263 1.15 -4.06 -18.20
N TYR A 264 1.86 -3.75 -19.27
CA TYR A 264 3.18 -3.14 -19.27
C TYR A 264 3.19 -2.00 -20.28
N PHE A 265 4.14 -1.08 -20.12
CA PHE A 265 4.37 0.01 -21.05
C PHE A 265 5.86 0.25 -21.24
N SER A 266 6.20 0.93 -22.32
CA SER A 266 7.52 1.47 -22.60
C SER A 266 7.38 2.93 -22.95
N VAL A 267 8.37 3.73 -22.54
CA VAL A 267 8.52 5.11 -22.99
C VAL A 267 9.71 5.14 -23.94
N ASP A 268 9.46 5.59 -25.18
CA ASP A 268 10.49 5.75 -26.22
C ASP A 268 11.25 7.08 -26.10
#